data_AF-A0A183PLL4-F1
#
_entry.id   AF-A0A183PLL4-F1
#
_cell.length_a   1.000
_cell.length_b   1.000
_cell.length_c   1.000
_cell.angle_alpha   90.00
_cell.angle_beta   90.00
_cell.angle_gamma   90.00
#
_symmetry.space_group_name_H-M   'P 1'
#
loop_
_entity.id
_entity.type
_entity.pdbx_description
1 polymer ?
#
loop_
_entity_poly.entity_id
_entity_poly.type
_entity_poly.pdbx_seq_one_letter_code
_entity_poly.pdbx_strand_id
1 'polypeptide(L)'
;MFTVDVSEPYETLERSILKRVDLTDIQRLDQLLNNIDLQHGSATDMLQRMKEVIGQRTFNGGLFKQLLLSKLPQQVQAVLVSFHNNALDELAAVADRILEITKSSNTEVSSVKEKPQTAQNDITELCHTLTRYLNFRKDCKRSASRPRETDNPDWCWNHNQYGKSTRNCRKHCSFPNSKPTDMQNNSGNSQAGTR
;
A
#
# COMPACT_ATOMS: atom_id res chain seq x y z
N MET A 1 -8.41 -53.61 18.69
CA MET A 1 -7.11 -53.42 18.04
C MET A 1 -6.91 -51.92 17.89
N PHE A 2 -6.07 -51.30 18.73
CA PHE A 2 -5.73 -49.89 18.61
C PHE A 2 -4.49 -49.78 17.73
N THR A 3 -4.64 -49.26 16.52
CA THR A 3 -3.50 -48.80 15.71
C THR A 3 -2.99 -47.54 16.39
N VAL A 4 -1.95 -47.68 17.22
CA VAL A 4 -1.18 -46.52 17.69
C VAL A 4 -0.67 -45.84 16.43
N ASP A 5 -1.16 -44.63 16.19
CA ASP A 5 -0.73 -43.80 15.08
C ASP A 5 0.74 -43.42 15.29
N VAL A 6 1.62 -44.20 14.67
CA VAL A 6 3.09 -44.02 14.74
C VAL A 6 3.53 -42.71 14.05
N SER A 7 2.61 -42.01 13.36
CA SER A 7 2.86 -40.74 12.68
C SER A 7 3.14 -39.58 13.64
N GLU A 8 2.37 -39.44 14.73
CA GLU A 8 2.51 -38.30 15.66
C GLU A 8 3.90 -38.10 16.27
N PRO A 9 4.61 -39.12 16.79
CA PRO A 9 5.94 -38.93 17.38
C PRO A 9 7.01 -38.61 16.33
N TYR A 10 6.93 -39.18 15.13
CA TYR A 10 7.86 -38.89 14.05
C TYR A 10 7.68 -37.46 13.53
N GLU A 11 6.44 -37.05 13.26
CA GLU A 11 6.11 -35.68 12.86
C GLU A 11 6.52 -34.63 13.90
N THR A 12 6.41 -34.98 15.19
CA THR A 12 6.85 -34.11 16.29
C THR A 12 8.38 -34.00 16.36
N LEU A 13 9.09 -35.10 16.13
CA LEU A 13 10.55 -35.12 16.05
C LEU A 13 11.04 -34.32 14.83
N GLU A 14 10.43 -34.53 13.67
CA GLU A 14 10.75 -33.82 12.43
C GLU A 14 10.56 -32.31 12.59
N ARG A 15 9.39 -31.87 13.11
CA ARG A 15 9.16 -30.45 13.45
C ARG A 15 10.18 -29.89 14.43
N SER A 16 10.58 -30.68 15.42
CA SER A 16 11.57 -30.26 16.42
C SER A 16 12.98 -30.12 15.82
N ILE A 17 13.37 -31.00 14.91
CA ILE A 17 14.64 -30.93 14.18
C ILE A 17 14.63 -29.71 13.26
N LEU A 18 13.59 -29.53 12.44
CA LEU A 18 13.44 -28.38 11.56
C LEU A 18 13.52 -27.06 12.34
N LYS A 19 12.82 -26.94 13.47
CA LYS A 19 12.86 -25.74 14.30
C LYS A 19 14.25 -25.44 14.86
N ARG A 20 15.01 -26.45 15.29
CA ARG A 20 16.39 -26.26 15.78
C ARG A 20 17.33 -25.79 14.66
N VAL A 21 17.12 -26.32 13.47
CA VAL A 21 17.88 -25.94 12.27
C VAL A 21 17.57 -24.48 11.89
N ASP A 22 16.30 -24.08 11.86
CA ASP A 22 15.90 -22.69 11.59
C ASP A 22 16.49 -21.70 12.60
N LEU A 23 16.48 -22.05 13.90
CA LEU A 23 17.09 -21.21 14.94
C LEU A 23 18.60 -21.02 14.72
N THR A 24 19.28 -22.06 14.24
CA THR A 24 20.72 -21.99 13.92
C THR A 24 20.98 -21.08 12.72
N ASP A 25 20.11 -21.13 11.71
CA ASP A 25 20.22 -20.29 10.52
C ASP A 25 19.97 -18.80 10.84
N ILE A 26 18.98 -18.51 11.68
CA ILE A 26 18.72 -17.13 12.16
C ILE A 26 19.94 -16.58 12.91
N GLN A 27 20.59 -17.39 13.75
CA GLN A 27 21.82 -16.99 14.45
C GLN A 27 22.98 -16.73 13.50
N ARG A 28 23.17 -17.59 12.49
CA ARG A 28 24.20 -17.41 11.45
C ARG A 28 23.95 -16.16 10.61
N LEU A 29 22.69 -15.89 10.28
CA LEU A 29 22.30 -14.67 9.57
C LEU A 29 22.56 -13.42 10.40
N ASP A 30 22.17 -13.40 11.67
CA ASP A 30 22.43 -12.25 12.53
C ASP A 30 23.94 -12.00 12.67
N GLN A 31 24.73 -13.06 12.86
CA GLN A 31 26.19 -12.97 12.89
C GLN A 31 26.77 -12.46 11.56
N LEU A 32 26.31 -12.95 10.40
CA LEU A 32 26.70 -12.44 9.10
C LEU A 32 26.44 -10.93 8.99
N LEU A 33 25.24 -10.50 9.38
CA LEU A 33 24.82 -9.12 9.21
C LEU A 33 25.48 -8.15 10.20
N ASN A 34 25.82 -8.61 11.40
CA ASN A 34 26.60 -7.81 12.34
C ASN A 34 28.03 -7.56 11.83
N ASN A 35 28.53 -8.39 10.90
CA ASN A 35 29.82 -8.20 10.24
C ASN A 35 29.72 -7.43 8.91
N ILE A 36 28.52 -7.18 8.39
CA ILE A 36 28.33 -6.43 7.14
C ILE A 36 28.30 -4.94 7.48
N ASP A 37 29.37 -4.25 7.14
CA ASP A 37 29.39 -2.79 7.17
C ASP A 37 28.66 -2.23 5.95
N LEU A 38 27.44 -1.73 6.17
CA LEU A 38 26.63 -1.06 5.15
C LEU A 38 27.24 0.28 4.69
N GLN A 39 28.32 0.77 5.32
CA GLN A 39 29.02 1.95 4.82
C GLN A 39 29.61 1.74 3.42
N HIS A 40 30.00 0.50 3.07
CA HIS A 40 30.57 0.18 1.77
C HIS A 40 29.78 -0.83 0.94
N GLY A 41 28.87 -1.60 1.55
CA GLY A 41 28.07 -2.61 0.85
C GLY A 41 26.67 -2.12 0.42
N SER A 42 26.13 -2.74 -0.64
CA SER A 42 24.74 -2.56 -1.05
C SER A 42 23.78 -3.51 -0.28
N ALA A 43 22.50 -3.16 -0.21
CA ALA A 43 21.43 -4.02 0.27
C ALA A 43 21.25 -5.27 -0.61
N THR A 44 21.51 -5.18 -1.92
CA THR A 44 21.53 -6.34 -2.83
C THR A 44 22.65 -7.33 -2.49
N ASP A 45 23.86 -6.84 -2.20
CA ASP A 45 24.99 -7.68 -1.80
C ASP A 45 24.75 -8.36 -0.45
N MET A 46 24.14 -7.63 0.48
CA MET A 46 23.69 -8.17 1.76
C MET A 46 22.70 -9.31 1.53
N LEU A 47 21.66 -9.07 0.72
CA LEU A 47 20.65 -10.08 0.40
C LEU A 47 21.28 -11.33 -0.25
N GLN A 48 22.23 -11.14 -1.15
CA GLN A 48 22.92 -12.24 -1.82
C GLN A 48 23.71 -13.09 -0.82
N ARG A 49 24.47 -12.46 0.09
CA ARG A 49 25.18 -13.18 1.15
C ARG A 49 24.25 -13.90 2.11
N MET A 50 23.08 -13.32 2.42
CA MET A 50 22.07 -14.00 3.23
C MET A 50 21.51 -15.25 2.52
N LYS A 51 21.30 -15.16 1.20
CA LYS A 51 20.92 -16.31 0.36
C LYS A 51 22.00 -17.39 0.36
N GLU A 52 23.28 -17.02 0.33
CA GLU A 52 24.40 -17.97 0.39
C GLU A 52 24.50 -18.71 1.73
N VAL A 53 24.28 -18.02 2.86
CA VAL A 53 24.30 -18.64 4.19
C VAL A 53 23.18 -19.68 4.36
N ILE A 54 22.00 -19.40 3.81
CA ILE A 54 20.85 -20.30 3.90
C ILE A 54 20.87 -21.38 2.80
N GLY A 55 21.48 -21.09 1.65
CA GLY A 55 21.58 -22.01 0.52
C GLY A 55 20.21 -22.35 -0.08
N GLN A 56 19.98 -23.63 -0.39
CA GLN A 56 18.72 -24.14 -0.98
C GLN A 56 17.59 -24.37 0.04
N ARG A 57 17.78 -24.04 1.33
CA ARG A 57 16.73 -24.21 2.34
C ARG A 57 15.58 -23.22 2.16
N THR A 58 14.47 -23.50 2.85
CA THR A 58 13.24 -22.70 2.86
C THR A 58 13.53 -21.23 3.06
N PHE A 59 13.44 -20.49 1.96
CA PHE A 59 13.66 -19.05 1.93
C PHE A 59 12.40 -18.33 2.43
N ASN A 60 12.34 -18.03 3.73
CA ASN A 60 11.21 -17.28 4.29
C ASN A 60 11.33 -15.79 3.98
N GLY A 61 10.81 -15.36 2.82
CA GLY A 61 10.91 -13.97 2.36
C GLY A 61 10.46 -12.91 3.38
N GLY A 62 9.52 -13.24 4.29
CA GLY A 62 9.10 -12.33 5.36
C GLY A 62 10.19 -12.06 6.39
N LEU A 63 10.90 -13.11 6.84
CA LEU A 63 12.01 -12.97 7.77
C LEU A 63 13.17 -12.18 7.15
N PHE A 64 13.53 -12.48 5.90
CA PHE A 64 14.59 -11.74 5.21
C PHE A 64 14.23 -10.27 4.99
N LYS A 65 12.96 -9.95 4.69
CA LYS A 65 12.51 -8.55 4.59
C LYS A 65 12.70 -7.82 5.90
N GLN A 66 12.23 -8.40 7.01
CA GLN A 66 12.37 -7.80 8.33
C GLN A 66 13.85 -7.60 8.68
N LEU A 67 14.67 -8.59 8.36
CA LEU A 67 16.09 -8.59 8.69
C LEU A 67 16.87 -7.58 7.83
N LEU A 68 16.59 -7.49 6.53
CA LEU A 68 17.14 -6.46 5.62
C LEU A 68 16.77 -5.06 6.11
N LEU A 69 15.50 -4.82 6.44
CA LEU A 69 15.04 -3.53 6.97
C LEU A 69 15.75 -3.18 8.28
N SER A 70 15.95 -4.14 9.18
CA SER A 70 16.57 -3.89 10.50
C SER A 70 18.00 -3.35 10.42
N LYS A 71 18.73 -3.65 9.33
CA LYS A 71 20.13 -3.23 9.16
C LYS A 71 20.24 -1.90 8.41
N LEU A 72 19.25 -1.53 7.61
CA LEU A 72 19.29 -0.28 6.85
C LEU A 72 19.14 0.97 7.75
N PRO A 73 19.70 2.13 7.36
CA PRO A 73 19.48 3.38 8.10
C PRO A 73 18.00 3.77 8.19
N GLN A 74 17.61 4.42 9.28
CA GLN A 74 16.19 4.72 9.59
C GLN A 74 15.47 5.49 8.47
N GLN A 75 16.17 6.41 7.80
CA GLN A 75 15.66 7.15 6.64
C GLN A 75 15.29 6.25 5.46
N VAL A 76 16.08 5.20 5.21
CA VAL A 76 15.83 4.22 4.15
C VAL A 76 14.67 3.31 4.56
N GLN A 77 14.64 2.86 5.82
CA GLN A 77 13.56 2.05 6.36
C GLN A 77 12.19 2.73 6.20
N ALA A 78 12.08 4.02 6.56
CA ALA A 78 10.84 4.78 6.50
C ALA A 78 10.21 4.79 5.09
N VAL A 79 11.05 4.85 4.06
CA VAL A 79 10.61 4.79 2.66
C VAL A 79 10.21 3.36 2.29
N LEU A 80 11.05 2.38 2.64
CA LEU A 80 10.87 0.97 2.27
C LEU A 80 9.67 0.29 2.93
N VAL A 81 9.17 0.76 4.08
CA VAL A 81 7.94 0.25 4.71
C VAL A 81 6.74 0.31 3.75
N SER A 82 6.69 1.34 2.89
CA SER A 82 5.62 1.46 1.88
C SER A 82 5.71 0.40 0.77
N PHE A 83 6.87 -0.25 0.62
CA PHE A 83 7.17 -1.24 -0.41
C PHE A 83 7.21 -2.69 0.14
N HIS A 84 6.71 -2.92 1.36
CA HIS A 84 6.74 -4.24 2.01
C HIS A 84 6.12 -5.39 1.19
N ASN A 85 5.20 -5.10 0.27
CA ASN A 85 4.54 -6.09 -0.58
C ASN A 85 5.37 -6.53 -1.79
N ASN A 86 6.44 -5.81 -2.13
CA ASN A 86 7.26 -6.10 -3.30
C ASN A 86 8.10 -7.37 -3.12
N ALA A 87 8.65 -7.88 -4.22
CA ALA A 87 9.63 -8.95 -4.13
C ALA A 87 10.86 -8.48 -3.31
N LEU A 88 11.50 -9.40 -2.60
CA LEU A 88 12.64 -9.05 -1.75
C LEU A 88 13.84 -8.51 -2.56
N ASP A 89 14.07 -9.06 -3.75
CA ASP A 89 15.10 -8.56 -4.67
C ASP A 89 14.80 -7.13 -5.15
N GLU A 90 13.53 -6.81 -5.43
CA GLU A 90 13.10 -5.45 -5.76
C GLU A 90 13.28 -4.50 -4.57
N LEU A 91 12.95 -4.95 -3.36
CA LEU A 91 13.09 -4.17 -2.14
C LEU A 91 14.55 -3.79 -1.89
N ALA A 92 15.47 -4.75 -2.08
CA ALA A 92 16.91 -4.51 -1.97
C ALA A 92 17.40 -3.52 -3.04
N ALA A 93 16.95 -3.67 -4.30
CA ALA A 93 17.31 -2.73 -5.35
C ALA A 93 16.78 -1.31 -5.10
N VAL A 94 15.59 -1.15 -4.50
CA VAL A 94 15.07 0.16 -4.07
C VAL A 94 15.94 0.74 -2.94
N ALA A 95 16.32 -0.10 -1.97
CA ALA A 95 17.18 0.32 -0.87
C ALA A 95 18.51 0.88 -1.38
N ASP A 96 19.13 0.21 -2.35
CA ASP A 96 20.38 0.66 -2.98
C ASP A 96 20.24 2.02 -3.64
N ARG A 97 19.17 2.23 -4.42
CA ARG A 97 18.91 3.53 -5.05
C ARG A 97 18.78 4.65 -4.02
N ILE A 98 18.11 4.40 -2.90
CA ILE A 98 17.96 5.40 -1.82
C ILE A 98 19.30 5.65 -1.12
N LEU A 99 20.07 4.59 -0.86
CA LEU A 99 21.41 4.70 -0.28
C LEU A 99 22.33 5.54 -1.18
N GLU A 100 22.30 5.33 -2.49
CA GLU A 100 23.09 6.12 -3.44
C GLU A 100 22.67 7.60 -3.48
N ILE A 101 21.37 7.90 -3.46
CA ILE A 101 20.85 9.29 -3.40
C ILE A 101 21.28 9.99 -2.10
N THR A 102 21.27 9.27 -0.98
CA THR A 102 21.66 9.83 0.32
C THR A 102 23.17 9.99 0.48
N LYS A 103 23.97 9.12 -0.14
CA LYS A 103 25.43 9.27 -0.21
C LYS A 103 25.83 10.50 -1.03
N SER A 104 25.29 10.66 -2.24
CA SER A 104 25.63 11.77 -3.15
C SER A 104 25.29 13.14 -2.57
N SER A 105 24.20 13.24 -1.80
CA SER A 105 23.81 14.49 -1.12
C SER A 105 24.80 14.94 -0.03
N ASN A 106 25.63 14.04 0.50
CA ASN A 106 26.65 14.38 1.50
C ASN A 106 28.02 14.71 0.87
N THR A 107 28.29 14.26 -0.36
CA THR A 107 29.60 14.47 -1.01
C THR A 107 29.76 15.83 -1.67
N GLU A 108 28.67 16.55 -1.94
CA GLU A 108 28.70 17.91 -2.51
C GLU A 108 28.71 19.03 -1.46
N VAL A 109 28.64 18.70 -0.16
CA VAL A 109 28.69 19.71 0.92
C VAL A 109 30.01 19.62 1.67
N SER A 110 31.11 19.85 0.95
CA SER A 110 32.38 20.24 1.56
C SER A 110 32.90 21.47 0.84
N SER A 111 32.86 22.59 1.56
CA SER A 111 33.44 23.90 1.22
C SER A 111 32.60 24.83 0.33
N VAL A 112 31.55 25.43 0.87
CA VAL A 112 31.48 26.91 0.99
C VAL A 112 30.76 27.24 2.30
N LYS A 113 31.43 28.01 3.15
CA LYS A 113 30.90 28.62 4.35
C LYS A 113 29.96 29.76 3.94
N GLU A 114 28.76 29.43 3.48
CA GLU A 114 27.70 30.42 3.29
C GLU A 114 26.45 30.03 4.09
N LYS A 115 25.85 31.05 4.70
CA LYS A 115 24.96 31.02 5.86
C LYS A 115 23.75 30.08 5.64
N PRO A 116 23.51 29.06 6.51
CA PRO A 116 22.52 28.00 6.28
C PRO A 116 21.06 28.38 6.63
N GLN A 117 20.68 29.65 6.49
CA GLN A 117 19.36 30.11 7.00
C GLN A 117 18.27 30.21 5.94
N THR A 118 18.63 30.37 4.66
CA THR A 118 17.64 30.48 3.56
C THR A 118 17.25 29.12 2.99
N ALA A 119 18.22 28.26 2.67
CA ALA A 119 17.95 26.92 2.12
C ALA A 119 17.18 26.00 3.09
N GLN A 120 17.40 26.12 4.40
CA GLN A 120 16.65 25.34 5.40
C GLN A 120 15.17 25.72 5.42
N ASN A 121 14.86 27.01 5.25
CA ASN A 121 13.48 27.49 5.22
C ASN A 121 12.78 27.00 3.95
N ASP A 122 13.46 27.03 2.80
CA ASP A 122 12.92 26.56 1.53
C ASP A 122 12.62 25.04 1.55
N ILE A 123 13.50 24.24 2.17
CA ILE A 123 13.28 22.80 2.35
C ILE A 123 12.11 22.56 3.30
N THR A 124 12.01 23.29 4.41
CA THR A 124 10.86 23.15 5.33
C THR A 124 9.55 23.57 4.67
N GLU A 125 9.55 24.61 3.85
CA GLU A 125 8.38 25.08 3.12
C GLU A 125 7.94 24.06 2.06
N LEU A 126 8.90 23.44 1.37
CA LEU A 126 8.64 22.37 0.42
C LEU A 126 8.07 21.12 1.13
N CYS A 127 8.66 20.70 2.24
CA CYS A 127 8.15 19.58 3.05
C CYS A 127 6.74 19.85 3.59
N HIS A 128 6.46 21.07 4.06
CA HIS A 128 5.12 21.47 4.51
C HIS A 128 4.12 21.48 3.36
N THR A 129 4.51 21.94 2.17
CA THR A 129 3.66 21.97 0.98
C THR A 129 3.33 20.57 0.47
N LEU A 130 4.33 19.68 0.42
CA LEU A 130 4.13 18.28 0.06
C LEU A 130 3.25 17.55 1.07
N THR A 131 3.46 17.79 2.37
CA THR A 131 2.62 17.21 3.45
C THR A 131 1.17 17.67 3.31
N ARG A 132 0.94 18.96 3.03
CA ARG A 132 -0.41 19.51 2.80
C ARG A 132 -1.08 18.90 1.57
N TYR A 133 -0.35 18.75 0.47
CA TYR A 133 -0.86 18.14 -0.76
C TYR A 133 -1.25 16.66 -0.58
N LEU A 134 -0.40 15.90 0.13
CA LEU A 134 -0.66 14.48 0.41
C LEU A 134 -1.82 14.29 1.38
N ASN A 135 -1.97 15.15 2.38
CA ASN A 135 -3.13 15.13 3.28
C ASN A 135 -4.42 15.48 2.52
N PHE A 136 -4.41 16.50 1.65
CA PHE A 136 -5.54 16.82 0.76
C PHE A 136 -5.95 15.64 -0.13
N ARG A 137 -4.98 14.89 -0.68
CA ARG A 137 -5.27 13.66 -1.45
C ARG A 137 -5.86 12.55 -0.59
N LYS A 138 -5.43 12.41 0.67
CA LYS A 138 -5.98 11.42 1.61
C LYS A 138 -7.41 11.76 2.04
N ASP A 139 -7.71 13.04 2.22
CA ASP A 139 -9.07 13.51 2.51
C ASP A 139 -10.00 13.31 1.32
N CYS A 140 -9.50 13.49 0.09
CA CYS A 140 -10.28 13.29 -1.13
C CYS A 140 -10.62 11.81 -1.39
N LYS A 141 -9.83 10.86 -0.87
CA LYS A 141 -10.15 9.41 -0.92
C LYS A 141 -11.06 8.92 0.22
N ARG A 142 -11.36 9.77 1.21
CA ARG A 142 -12.35 9.46 2.26
C ARG A 142 -13.73 10.04 2.00
N SER A 143 -13.94 10.67 0.85
CA SER A 143 -15.26 10.87 0.26
C SER A 143 -15.80 9.55 -0.33
N ALA A 144 -15.72 8.47 0.44
CA ALA A 144 -16.75 7.45 0.33
C ALA A 144 -18.04 8.20 0.69
N SER A 145 -18.91 8.36 -0.29
CA SER A 145 -20.27 8.89 -0.13
C SER A 145 -20.80 8.44 1.23
N ARG A 146 -20.99 9.40 2.15
CA ARG A 146 -21.76 9.14 3.37
C ARG A 146 -23.02 8.39 2.90
N PRO A 147 -23.33 7.20 3.43
CA PRO A 147 -24.66 6.65 3.22
C PRO A 147 -25.60 7.75 3.70
N ARG A 148 -26.41 8.32 2.81
CA ARG A 148 -27.41 9.27 3.26
C ARG A 148 -28.33 8.47 4.16
N GLU A 149 -28.45 8.87 5.42
CA GLU A 149 -29.38 8.25 6.38
C GLU A 149 -30.83 8.27 5.87
N THR A 150 -31.10 8.99 4.79
CA THR A 150 -32.41 9.14 4.14
C THR A 150 -32.56 8.33 2.85
N ASP A 151 -31.61 7.45 2.50
CA ASP A 151 -31.74 6.63 1.28
C ASP A 151 -32.86 5.60 1.46
N ASN A 152 -34.05 5.93 0.98
CA ASN A 152 -35.20 5.03 0.99
C ASN A 152 -35.09 4.08 -0.22
N PRO A 153 -35.07 2.75 -0.02
CA PRO A 153 -34.99 1.78 -1.12
C PRO A 153 -36.18 1.85 -2.09
N ASP A 154 -37.32 2.40 -1.67
CA ASP A 154 -38.51 2.59 -2.51
C ASP A 154 -38.43 3.86 -3.39
N TRP A 155 -37.36 4.65 -3.25
CA TRP A 155 -37.13 5.87 -4.02
C TRP A 155 -36.08 5.65 -5.10
N CYS A 156 -36.30 6.26 -6.28
CA CYS A 156 -35.30 6.19 -7.33
C CYS A 156 -34.07 7.03 -6.95
N TRP A 157 -32.91 6.69 -7.51
CA TRP A 157 -31.64 7.38 -7.26
C TRP A 157 -31.77 8.91 -7.39
N ASN A 158 -32.54 9.42 -8.37
CA ASN A 158 -32.76 10.86 -8.52
C ASN A 158 -33.49 11.49 -7.32
N HIS A 159 -34.47 10.80 -6.72
CA HIS A 159 -35.20 11.30 -5.55
C HIS A 159 -34.38 11.17 -4.26
N ASN A 160 -33.58 10.11 -4.08
CA ASN A 160 -32.59 10.04 -3.00
C ASN A 160 -31.53 11.14 -3.11
N GLN A 161 -31.14 11.47 -4.35
CA GLN A 161 -30.09 12.44 -4.61
C GLN A 161 -30.58 13.90 -4.50
N TYR A 162 -31.80 14.20 -4.97
CA TYR A 162 -32.28 15.58 -5.16
C TYR A 162 -33.64 15.90 -4.52
N GLY A 163 -34.33 14.92 -3.93
CA GLY A 163 -35.64 15.10 -3.30
C GLY A 163 -36.70 15.64 -4.27
N LYS A 164 -37.61 16.50 -3.79
CA LYS A 164 -38.73 17.09 -4.57
C LYS A 164 -38.29 17.94 -5.78
N SER A 165 -37.00 18.27 -5.89
CA SER A 165 -36.47 19.17 -6.92
C SER A 165 -36.16 18.46 -8.25
N THR A 166 -36.13 17.12 -8.29
CA THR A 166 -35.92 16.39 -9.54
C THR A 166 -37.21 16.27 -10.35
N ARG A 167 -37.15 16.60 -11.63
CA ARG A 167 -38.24 16.38 -12.59
C ARG A 167 -38.17 15.01 -13.28
N ASN A 168 -37.07 14.28 -13.07
CA ASN A 168 -36.81 13.00 -13.71
C ASN A 168 -37.04 11.86 -12.73
N CYS A 169 -38.30 11.44 -12.61
CA CYS A 169 -38.72 10.29 -11.83
C CYS A 169 -38.64 9.00 -12.68
N ARG A 170 -38.16 7.89 -12.11
CA ARG A 170 -38.23 6.57 -12.78
C ARG A 170 -39.62 5.97 -12.57
N LYS A 171 -40.14 5.28 -13.60
CA LYS A 171 -41.40 4.52 -13.49
C LYS A 171 -41.23 3.47 -12.37
N HIS A 172 -42.16 3.44 -11.41
CA HIS A 172 -42.13 2.66 -10.14
C HIS A 172 -41.42 3.30 -8.92
N CYS A 173 -41.26 4.62 -8.87
CA CYS A 173 -40.79 5.28 -7.64
C CYS A 173 -41.97 5.67 -6.72
N SER A 174 -41.87 5.32 -5.43
CA SER A 174 -42.91 5.58 -4.42
C SER A 174 -42.76 6.91 -3.69
N PHE A 175 -41.98 7.85 -4.25
CA PHE A 175 -41.79 9.18 -3.67
C PHE A 175 -43.10 9.97 -3.75
N PRO A 176 -43.60 10.57 -2.64
CA PRO A 176 -44.86 11.30 -2.64
C PRO A 176 -44.72 12.59 -3.46
N ASN A 177 -45.02 12.49 -4.76
CA ASN A 177 -44.99 13.61 -5.67
C ASN A 177 -46.34 14.33 -5.61
N SER A 178 -46.34 15.61 -5.25
CA SER A 178 -47.52 16.45 -5.33
C SER A 178 -47.76 16.86 -6.79
N LYS A 179 -48.28 15.92 -7.59
CA LYS A 179 -49.19 16.05 -8.74
C LYS A 179 -49.00 14.89 -9.73
N PRO A 180 -50.07 14.17 -10.12
CA PRO A 180 -50.05 13.28 -11.26
C PRO A 180 -50.25 14.12 -12.51
N THR A 181 -49.27 14.15 -13.41
CA THR A 181 -49.52 14.60 -14.78
C THR A 181 -49.62 13.35 -15.63
N ASP A 182 -50.86 12.91 -15.84
CA ASP A 182 -51.26 12.13 -17.00
C ASP A 182 -50.66 12.77 -18.25
N MET A 183 -49.88 12.00 -19.01
CA MET A 183 -49.79 12.23 -20.45
C MET A 183 -50.19 10.95 -21.14
N GLN A 184 -51.43 11.00 -21.61
CA GLN A 184 -52.11 10.00 -22.40
C GLN A 184 -51.28 9.59 -23.61
N ASN A 185 -51.23 8.27 -23.82
CA ASN A 185 -50.95 7.67 -25.10
C ASN A 185 -52.01 8.15 -26.11
N ASN A 186 -51.58 8.71 -27.24
CA ASN A 186 -52.42 8.75 -28.43
C ASN A 186 -51.55 8.72 -29.69
N SER A 187 -51.35 7.52 -30.23
CA SER A 187 -50.89 7.33 -31.62
C SER A 187 -52.13 7.10 -32.48
N GLY A 188 -52.76 8.21 -32.88
CA GLY A 188 -53.82 8.27 -33.88
C GLY A 188 -53.28 8.86 -35.18
N ASN A 189 -53.20 8.02 -36.19
CA ASN A 189 -52.82 8.27 -37.58
C ASN A 189 -53.78 9.27 -38.29
N SER A 190 -53.28 10.15 -39.18
CA SER A 190 -53.82 10.43 -40.54
C SER A 190 -53.24 11.70 -41.23
N GLN A 191 -52.59 11.44 -42.38
CA GLN A 191 -52.55 12.11 -43.70
C GLN A 191 -52.71 13.64 -43.95
N ALA A 192 -52.04 14.03 -45.05
CA ALA A 192 -52.28 15.11 -46.04
C ALA A 192 -51.77 16.51 -45.67
N GLY A 193 -51.11 17.28 -46.54
CA GLY A 193 -50.69 17.14 -47.93
C GLY A 193 -49.94 18.44 -48.33
N THR A 194 -49.04 18.39 -49.30
CA THR A 194 -48.31 19.58 -49.77
C THR A 194 -48.68 19.86 -51.23
N ARG A 195 -48.88 21.16 -51.46
CA ARG A 195 -49.02 21.87 -52.73
C ARG A 195 -48.03 21.45 -53.83
#